data_AF-C5C5Z5-F1
#
_entry.id   AF-C5C5Z5-F1
#
_cell.length_a   1.000
_cell.length_b   1.000
_cell.length_c   1.000
_cell.angle_alpha   90.00
_cell.angle_beta   90.00
_cell.angle_gamma   90.00
#
_symmetry.space_group_name_H-M   'P 1'
#
loop_
_entity.id
_entity.type
_entity.pdbx_description
1 polymer ?
#
loop_
_entity_poly.entity_id
_entity_poly.type
_entity_poly.pdbx_seq_one_letter_code
_entity_poly.pdbx_strand_id
1 'polypeptide(L)'
;MTQQVDEMVPDDVVAAERRRRRKNPAPRILAVVGALLVVYYAVVAFSGALNVTTEVPIQGEQPVTGEDYLTLQMKTEDVDLTNRVLSANILPIPHGDFVGDRAGEMSENLRIEIVSGGMTTSVVTYPGESIVDPTTVTLVLDRGDTFYPWDRPFSDFRVSVQDDETGENVPFELTIENSARPWVMSATLGEVTTENGIDTLPVTLDGNRDALSVTLVVFYLLAILLTTLMAVVTIGSALLKKKLEFSNVIWLSATMLSFPALRSAMPGAPPIGTALDFIVLFPCICIVAAMLVWTGAHLLWRESKILRGRELDDDDAAASAAAGAAASDD
;
A
#
# COMPACT_ATOMS: atom_id res chain seq x y z
N MET A 1 15.13 83.73 22.52
CA MET A 1 15.16 83.73 21.05
C MET A 1 16.39 82.92 20.65
N THR A 2 16.22 81.60 20.54
CA THR A 2 16.15 80.83 19.27
C THR A 2 17.50 80.83 18.55
N GLN A 3 18.16 79.72 18.20
CA GLN A 3 17.72 78.32 18.10
C GLN A 3 18.98 77.46 17.91
N GLN A 4 19.13 76.36 18.67
CA GLN A 4 20.02 75.25 18.32
C GLN A 4 19.53 74.67 16.98
N VAL A 5 20.40 74.60 15.97
CA VAL A 5 20.16 73.78 14.79
C VAL A 5 21.06 72.57 14.91
N ASP A 6 20.44 71.53 15.45
CA ASP A 6 20.86 70.14 15.43
C ASP A 6 20.77 69.67 13.97
N GLU A 7 21.90 69.64 13.26
CA GLU A 7 21.94 69.13 11.89
C GLU A 7 22.08 67.60 11.94
N MET A 8 20.90 66.98 11.95
CA MET A 8 20.59 65.57 11.76
C MET A 8 21.55 64.88 10.79
N VAL A 9 22.37 63.99 11.33
CA VAL A 9 22.97 62.88 10.58
C VAL A 9 21.83 62.12 9.89
N PRO A 10 21.91 61.79 8.60
CA PRO A 10 20.85 61.10 7.89
C PRO A 10 20.49 59.78 8.59
N ASP A 11 19.18 59.57 8.83
CA ASP A 11 18.54 58.38 9.43
C ASP A 11 18.78 57.06 8.63
N ASP A 12 19.61 57.13 7.59
CA ASP A 12 19.95 56.05 6.67
C ASP A 12 20.78 54.93 7.33
N VAL A 13 21.37 55.20 8.50
CA VAL A 13 22.29 54.26 9.19
C VAL A 13 21.64 53.55 10.39
N VAL A 14 20.60 54.10 11.00
CA VAL A 14 19.95 53.51 12.19
C VAL A 14 18.73 52.65 11.83
N ALA A 15 18.07 52.92 10.70
CA ALA A 15 16.93 52.12 10.24
C ALA A 15 17.31 50.81 9.53
N ALA A 16 18.60 50.61 9.20
CA ALA A 16 19.13 49.38 8.63
C ALA A 16 19.11 48.17 9.61
N GLU A 17 18.86 48.41 10.90
CA GLU A 17 18.99 47.40 11.95
C GLU A 17 17.71 47.03 12.70
N ARG A 18 16.52 47.31 12.14
CA ARG A 18 15.34 46.50 12.51
C ARG A 18 15.50 45.09 11.95
N ARG A 19 16.35 44.32 12.63
CA ARG A 19 16.51 42.86 12.55
C ARG A 19 15.15 42.24 12.23
N ARG A 20 14.94 41.91 10.95
CA ARG A 20 14.05 40.82 10.57
C ARG A 20 14.59 39.60 11.32
N ARG A 21 14.07 39.35 12.54
CA ARG A 21 14.17 38.05 13.20
C ARG A 21 13.61 37.05 12.19
N ARG A 22 14.46 36.46 11.36
CA ARG A 22 14.14 35.25 10.62
C ARG A 22 13.74 34.24 11.69
N LYS A 23 12.43 34.09 11.91
CA LYS A 23 11.91 33.13 12.88
C LYS A 23 12.45 31.78 12.43
N ASN A 24 13.33 31.17 13.22
CA ASN A 24 13.90 29.87 12.89
C ASN A 24 12.73 28.90 12.65
N PRO A 25 12.65 28.24 11.48
CA PRO A 25 11.57 27.31 11.18
C PRO A 25 11.73 25.97 11.92
N ALA A 26 12.93 25.69 12.44
CA ALA A 26 13.29 24.46 13.16
C ALA A 26 12.28 24.02 14.24
N PRO A 27 11.82 24.86 15.20
CA PRO A 27 10.83 24.45 16.20
C PRO A 27 9.47 24.06 15.60
N ARG A 28 9.07 24.64 14.46
CA ARG A 28 7.82 24.28 13.77
C ARG A 28 7.95 22.93 13.09
N ILE A 29 9.09 22.68 12.43
CA ILE A 29 9.38 21.40 11.79
C ILE A 29 9.44 20.28 12.84
N LEU A 30 10.13 20.52 13.96
CA LEU A 30 10.25 19.54 15.04
C LEU A 30 8.91 19.26 15.72
N ALA A 31 8.04 20.27 15.86
CA ALA A 31 6.67 20.08 16.33
C ALA A 31 5.81 19.25 15.36
N VAL A 32 5.95 19.47 14.05
CA VAL A 32 5.22 18.68 13.02
C VAL A 32 5.70 17.23 13.01
N VAL A 33 7.02 17.00 13.09
CA VAL A 33 7.60 15.64 13.18
C VAL A 33 7.16 14.94 14.46
N GLY A 34 7.20 15.63 15.60
CA GLY A 34 6.73 15.10 16.87
C GLY A 34 5.24 14.75 16.83
N ALA A 35 4.40 15.62 16.25
CA ALA A 35 2.98 15.35 16.07
C ALA A 35 2.72 14.12 15.17
N LEU A 36 3.44 13.99 14.06
CA LEU A 36 3.36 12.81 13.18
C LEU A 36 3.75 11.52 13.90
N LEU A 37 4.81 11.54 14.72
CA LEU A 37 5.23 10.38 15.52
C LEU A 37 4.19 10.02 16.58
N VAL A 38 3.61 11.02 17.26
CA VAL A 38 2.53 10.77 18.25
C VAL A 38 1.31 10.17 17.56
N VAL A 39 0.90 10.70 16.40
CA VAL A 39 -0.21 10.13 15.61
C VAL A 39 0.11 8.69 15.19
N TYR A 40 1.35 8.42 14.74
CA TYR A 40 1.80 7.07 14.38
C TYR A 40 1.69 6.10 15.57
N TYR A 41 2.29 6.43 16.71
CA TYR A 41 2.24 5.55 17.88
C TYR A 41 0.83 5.43 18.48
N ALA A 42 0.00 6.47 18.37
CA ALA A 42 -1.40 6.40 18.77
C ALA A 42 -2.21 5.46 17.88
N VAL A 43 -2.00 5.49 16.56
CA VAL A 43 -2.62 4.53 15.63
C VAL A 43 -2.17 3.10 15.92
N VAL A 44 -0.86 2.87 16.12
CA VAL A 44 -0.32 1.54 16.43
C VAL A 44 -0.88 1.02 17.75
N ALA A 45 -0.92 1.86 18.79
CA ALA A 45 -1.46 1.50 20.09
C ALA A 45 -2.99 1.25 20.04
N PHE A 46 -3.73 2.09 19.33
CA PHE A 46 -5.18 1.92 19.15
C PHE A 46 -5.49 0.66 18.33
N SER A 47 -4.65 0.33 17.35
CA SER A 47 -4.83 -0.88 16.56
C SER A 47 -4.56 -2.17 17.34
N GLY A 48 -3.65 -2.16 18.31
CA GLY A 48 -3.48 -3.29 19.23
C GLY A 48 -4.68 -3.49 20.16
N ALA A 49 -5.44 -2.41 20.43
CA ALA A 49 -6.65 -2.44 21.24
C ALA A 49 -7.90 -2.86 20.45
N LEU A 50 -7.89 -2.69 19.12
CA LEU A 50 -8.87 -3.27 18.21
C LEU A 50 -8.56 -4.76 18.05
N ASN A 51 -9.05 -5.59 18.98
CA ASN A 51 -9.05 -7.04 18.83
C ASN A 51 -9.75 -7.41 17.51
N VAL A 52 -8.98 -7.60 16.44
CA VAL A 52 -9.51 -8.10 15.17
C VAL A 52 -9.82 -9.56 15.42
N THR A 53 -11.08 -9.85 15.71
CA THR A 53 -11.58 -11.22 15.87
C THR A 53 -11.24 -12.03 14.63
N THR A 54 -10.90 -13.30 14.84
CA THR A 54 -10.74 -14.29 13.77
C THR A 54 -12.09 -14.77 13.24
N GLU A 55 -13.18 -14.48 13.95
CA GLU A 55 -14.52 -14.85 13.52
C GLU A 55 -14.97 -13.93 12.37
N VAL A 56 -15.48 -14.53 11.31
CA VAL A 56 -16.10 -13.80 10.20
C VAL A 56 -17.58 -13.64 10.52
N PRO A 57 -18.10 -12.40 10.63
CA PRO A 57 -19.52 -12.20 10.82
C PRO A 57 -20.28 -12.73 9.59
N ILE A 58 -21.23 -13.62 9.85
CA ILE A 58 -22.10 -14.21 8.84
C ILE A 58 -23.47 -13.54 8.96
N GLN A 59 -23.97 -13.00 7.84
CA GLN A 59 -25.33 -12.46 7.73
C GLN A 59 -26.19 -13.43 6.92
N GLY A 60 -27.42 -13.69 7.36
CA GLY A 60 -28.34 -14.62 6.71
C GLY A 60 -28.82 -15.72 7.66
N GLU A 61 -29.83 -16.46 7.23
CA GLU A 61 -30.35 -17.60 7.99
C GLU A 61 -29.55 -18.86 7.64
N GLN A 62 -29.13 -19.60 8.65
CA GLN A 62 -28.49 -20.91 8.46
C GLN A 62 -29.58 -21.92 8.06
N PRO A 63 -29.31 -22.84 7.13
CA PRO A 63 -30.33 -23.74 6.61
C PRO A 63 -30.65 -24.93 7.53
N VAL A 64 -29.97 -25.05 8.68
CA VAL A 64 -30.14 -26.19 9.58
C VAL A 64 -31.44 -26.09 10.36
N THR A 65 -32.25 -27.15 10.26
CA THR A 65 -33.42 -27.40 11.11
C THR A 65 -33.42 -28.87 11.51
N GLY A 66 -32.97 -29.22 12.71
CA GLY A 66 -32.94 -30.61 13.18
C GLY A 66 -31.86 -30.90 14.22
N GLU A 67 -31.77 -32.16 14.66
CA GLU A 67 -30.70 -32.66 15.55
C GLU A 67 -29.53 -33.26 14.74
N ASP A 68 -29.78 -33.71 13.51
CA ASP A 68 -28.80 -34.30 12.60
C ASP A 68 -28.37 -33.30 11.53
N TYR A 69 -27.13 -32.82 11.65
CA TYR A 69 -26.56 -31.86 10.71
C TYR A 69 -25.02 -31.86 10.77
N LEU A 70 -24.40 -31.20 9.82
CA LEU A 70 -22.96 -31.04 9.74
C LEU A 70 -22.56 -29.57 9.94
N THR A 71 -21.63 -29.27 10.85
CA THR A 71 -21.02 -27.93 10.88
C THR A 71 -19.79 -27.91 9.98
N LEU A 72 -19.88 -27.22 8.85
CA LEU A 72 -18.74 -26.94 7.98
C LEU A 72 -17.96 -25.75 8.53
N GLN A 73 -16.83 -26.02 9.19
CA GLN A 73 -15.90 -24.98 9.59
C GLN A 73 -14.95 -24.66 8.43
N MET A 74 -15.13 -23.50 7.81
CA MET A 74 -14.26 -22.97 6.77
C MET A 74 -13.30 -21.95 7.38
N LYS A 75 -12.01 -22.23 7.34
CA LYS A 75 -10.95 -21.35 7.83
C LYS A 75 -10.12 -20.80 6.67
N THR A 76 -10.27 -19.52 6.39
CA THR A 76 -9.48 -18.83 5.37
C THR A 76 -8.03 -18.68 5.83
N GLU A 77 -7.08 -19.18 5.05
CA GLU A 77 -5.65 -19.14 5.36
C GLU A 77 -4.90 -18.05 4.63
N ASP A 78 -5.18 -17.87 3.34
CA ASP A 78 -4.49 -16.89 2.50
C ASP A 78 -5.39 -16.31 1.41
N VAL A 79 -5.06 -15.10 0.97
CA VAL A 79 -5.72 -14.39 -0.13
C VAL A 79 -4.66 -13.87 -1.08
N ASP A 80 -4.54 -14.52 -2.23
CA ASP A 80 -3.65 -14.12 -3.30
C ASP A 80 -4.41 -13.30 -4.35
N LEU A 81 -4.28 -11.98 -4.24
CA LEU A 81 -4.84 -11.05 -5.22
C LEU A 81 -4.18 -11.13 -6.60
N THR A 82 -2.95 -11.65 -6.70
CA THR A 82 -2.21 -11.75 -7.96
C THR A 82 -2.78 -12.88 -8.81
N ASN A 83 -2.96 -14.04 -8.19
CA ASN A 83 -3.54 -15.21 -8.83
C ASN A 83 -5.07 -15.23 -8.76
N ARG A 84 -5.67 -14.29 -8.02
CA ARG A 84 -7.12 -14.20 -7.77
C ARG A 84 -7.69 -15.46 -7.13
N VAL A 85 -6.97 -15.98 -6.13
CA VAL A 85 -7.34 -17.19 -5.39
C VAL A 85 -7.37 -16.91 -3.90
N LEU A 86 -8.37 -17.46 -3.22
CA LEU A 86 -8.46 -17.53 -1.77
C LEU A 86 -8.31 -18.99 -1.35
N SER A 87 -7.35 -19.26 -0.46
CA SER A 87 -7.12 -20.59 0.09
C SER A 87 -7.80 -20.71 1.44
N ALA A 88 -8.64 -21.72 1.61
CA ALA A 88 -9.32 -22.01 2.86
C ALA A 88 -9.22 -23.49 3.19
N ASN A 89 -9.23 -23.83 4.46
CA ASN A 89 -9.38 -25.20 4.93
C ASN A 89 -10.81 -25.44 5.35
N ILE A 90 -11.39 -26.57 4.97
CA ILE A 90 -12.71 -26.99 5.42
C ILE A 90 -12.56 -28.20 6.32
N LEU A 91 -13.18 -28.10 7.49
CA LEU A 91 -13.31 -29.18 8.45
C LEU A 91 -14.81 -29.43 8.70
N PRO A 92 -15.35 -30.57 8.24
CA PRO A 92 -16.71 -30.97 8.57
C PRO A 92 -16.79 -31.56 9.98
N ILE A 93 -17.65 -31.01 10.84
CA ILE A 93 -17.87 -31.48 12.20
C ILE A 93 -19.25 -32.16 12.26
N PRO A 94 -19.33 -33.48 12.47
CA PRO A 94 -20.61 -34.18 12.53
C PRO A 94 -21.39 -33.91 13.80
N HIS A 95 -22.71 -33.86 13.68
CA HIS A 95 -23.68 -33.83 14.78
C HIS A 95 -24.78 -34.88 14.56
N GLY A 96 -25.38 -35.35 15.65
CA GLY A 96 -26.46 -36.34 15.59
C GLY A 96 -25.99 -37.69 15.03
N ASP A 97 -26.77 -38.26 14.12
CA ASP A 97 -26.53 -39.57 13.50
C ASP A 97 -25.29 -39.61 12.58
N PHE A 98 -24.73 -38.45 12.21
CA PHE A 98 -23.49 -38.36 11.42
C PHE A 98 -22.21 -38.63 12.24
N VAL A 99 -22.31 -38.73 13.57
CA VAL A 99 -21.16 -38.96 14.46
C VAL A 99 -20.79 -40.44 14.46
N GLY A 100 -19.54 -40.75 14.12
CA GLY A 100 -19.00 -42.11 14.14
C GLY A 100 -18.73 -42.65 15.54
N ASP A 101 -18.40 -43.95 15.61
CA ASP A 101 -18.17 -44.66 16.88
C ASP A 101 -16.96 -44.16 17.68
N ARG A 102 -15.93 -43.62 17.01
CA ARG A 102 -14.74 -43.01 17.63
C ARG A 102 -14.83 -41.49 17.61
N ALA A 103 -14.17 -40.86 18.58
CA ALA A 103 -14.11 -39.41 18.65
C ALA A 103 -13.49 -38.80 17.39
N GLY A 104 -14.22 -37.88 16.73
CA GLY A 104 -13.79 -37.22 15.50
C GLY A 104 -13.98 -38.04 14.22
N GLU A 105 -14.68 -39.18 14.31
CA GLU A 105 -15.02 -40.02 13.17
C GLU A 105 -16.37 -39.61 12.55
N MET A 106 -16.48 -39.74 11.24
CA MET A 106 -17.72 -39.60 10.47
C MET A 106 -18.40 -40.96 10.31
N SER A 107 -19.72 -41.07 10.48
CA SER A 107 -20.44 -42.33 10.27
C SER A 107 -20.72 -42.62 8.78
N GLU A 108 -20.92 -41.57 7.96
CA GLU A 108 -21.32 -41.67 6.56
C GLU A 108 -20.26 -41.13 5.59
N ASN A 109 -20.35 -41.50 4.31
CA ASN A 109 -19.47 -41.00 3.27
C ASN A 109 -19.99 -39.65 2.78
N LEU A 110 -19.21 -38.57 2.93
CA LEU A 110 -19.66 -37.24 2.53
C LEU A 110 -18.91 -36.73 1.30
N ARG A 111 -19.64 -36.12 0.38
CA ARG A 111 -19.10 -35.38 -0.77
C ARG A 111 -19.47 -33.91 -0.63
N ILE A 112 -18.46 -33.09 -0.37
CA ILE A 112 -18.58 -31.62 -0.30
C ILE A 112 -18.12 -31.06 -1.63
N GLU A 113 -19.00 -30.33 -2.32
CA GLU A 113 -18.69 -29.66 -3.57
C GLU A 113 -18.79 -28.14 -3.42
N ILE A 114 -17.76 -27.46 -3.93
CA ILE A 114 -17.67 -26.00 -3.92
C ILE A 114 -17.53 -25.54 -5.37
N VAL A 115 -18.49 -24.70 -5.76
CA VAL A 115 -18.56 -24.10 -7.09
C VAL A 115 -18.29 -22.61 -6.95
N SER A 116 -17.21 -22.12 -7.56
CA SER A 116 -16.81 -20.71 -7.53
C SER A 116 -16.47 -20.24 -8.94
N GLY A 117 -16.80 -19.00 -9.29
CA GLY A 117 -16.56 -18.46 -10.64
C GLY A 117 -17.31 -19.20 -11.77
N GLY A 118 -18.40 -19.91 -11.45
CA GLY A 118 -19.22 -20.65 -12.43
C GLY A 118 -18.66 -22.03 -12.83
N MET A 119 -17.63 -22.52 -12.16
CA MET A 119 -17.05 -23.86 -12.37
C MET A 119 -16.89 -24.56 -11.02
N THR A 120 -16.94 -25.89 -11.00
CA THR A 120 -16.60 -26.66 -9.79
C THR A 120 -15.11 -26.48 -9.49
N THR A 121 -14.81 -25.81 -8.38
CA THR A 121 -13.44 -25.44 -8.00
C THR A 121 -12.82 -26.43 -7.04
N SER A 122 -13.62 -27.10 -6.21
CA SER A 122 -13.12 -28.10 -5.27
C SER A 122 -14.19 -29.14 -4.98
N VAL A 123 -13.80 -30.41 -5.02
CA VAL A 123 -14.62 -31.54 -4.55
C VAL A 123 -13.81 -32.25 -3.49
N VAL A 124 -14.37 -32.36 -2.30
CA VAL A 124 -13.75 -33.03 -1.17
C VAL A 124 -14.65 -34.19 -0.76
N THR A 125 -14.10 -35.40 -0.80
CA THR A 125 -14.80 -36.60 -0.33
C THR A 125 -14.20 -37.03 1.00
N TYR A 126 -15.04 -37.23 2.00
CA TYR A 126 -14.70 -37.76 3.30
C TYR A 126 -15.22 -39.18 3.40
N PRO A 127 -14.35 -40.19 3.54
CA PRO A 127 -14.80 -41.54 3.78
C PRO A 127 -15.44 -41.65 5.18
N GLY A 128 -16.53 -42.39 5.26
CA GLY A 128 -17.13 -42.85 6.50
C GLY A 128 -16.15 -43.75 7.24
N GLU A 129 -16.38 -43.86 8.55
CA GLU A 129 -15.51 -44.59 9.49
C GLU A 129 -14.05 -44.08 9.53
N SER A 130 -13.83 -42.83 9.09
CA SER A 130 -12.53 -42.16 9.13
C SER A 130 -12.56 -40.95 10.04
N ILE A 131 -11.40 -40.66 10.64
CA ILE A 131 -11.16 -39.40 11.34
C ILE A 131 -11.24 -38.27 10.32
N VAL A 132 -11.95 -37.20 10.68
CA VAL A 132 -12.05 -36.01 9.84
C VAL A 132 -10.77 -35.19 9.93
N ASP A 133 -10.13 -34.98 8.78
CA ASP A 133 -8.99 -34.07 8.63
C ASP A 133 -9.37 -32.80 7.85
N PRO A 134 -8.81 -31.63 8.18
CA PRO A 134 -9.06 -30.41 7.43
C PRO A 134 -8.49 -30.52 6.00
N THR A 135 -9.32 -30.25 5.00
CA THR A 135 -8.91 -30.29 3.59
C THR A 135 -8.83 -28.88 3.00
N THR A 136 -7.73 -28.59 2.31
CA THR A 136 -7.53 -27.32 1.61
C THR A 136 -8.39 -27.24 0.36
N VAL A 137 -9.14 -26.16 0.24
CA VAL A 137 -9.94 -25.78 -0.92
C VAL A 137 -9.52 -24.42 -1.44
N THR A 138 -9.72 -24.22 -2.73
CA THR A 138 -9.36 -22.97 -3.41
C THR A 138 -10.62 -22.33 -3.97
N LEU A 139 -10.87 -21.08 -3.58
CA LEU A 139 -11.96 -20.26 -4.07
C LEU A 139 -11.43 -19.20 -5.04
N VAL A 140 -12.19 -18.90 -6.09
CA VAL A 140 -11.82 -17.88 -7.07
C VAL A 140 -12.31 -16.52 -6.58
N LEU A 141 -11.46 -15.50 -6.72
CA LEU A 141 -11.84 -14.11 -6.48
C LEU A 141 -12.41 -13.52 -7.77
N ASP A 142 -13.67 -13.08 -7.75
CA ASP A 142 -14.32 -12.48 -8.93
C ASP A 142 -13.83 -11.06 -9.19
N ARG A 143 -13.52 -10.31 -8.13
CA ARG A 143 -13.07 -8.91 -8.19
C ARG A 143 -12.31 -8.51 -6.92
N GLY A 144 -11.75 -7.30 -6.92
CA GLY A 144 -11.23 -6.67 -5.69
C GLY A 144 -9.74 -6.35 -5.66
N ASP A 145 -9.02 -6.63 -6.74
CA ASP A 145 -7.55 -6.64 -6.84
C ASP A 145 -6.94 -5.33 -7.39
N THR A 146 -7.75 -4.33 -7.70
CA THR A 146 -7.32 -3.14 -8.47
C THR A 146 -7.18 -1.86 -7.65
N PHE A 147 -7.61 -1.83 -6.39
CA PHE A 147 -7.81 -0.59 -5.64
C PHE A 147 -6.87 -0.40 -4.47
N TYR A 148 -5.63 -0.86 -4.60
CA TYR A 148 -4.62 -0.78 -3.55
C TYR A 148 -4.42 0.66 -3.02
N PRO A 149 -4.34 0.89 -1.69
CA PRO A 149 -4.39 -0.06 -0.58
C PRO A 149 -5.79 -0.41 -0.07
N TRP A 150 -6.86 0.06 -0.72
CA TRP A 150 -8.25 -0.23 -0.38
C TRP A 150 -8.82 -1.40 -1.18
N ASP A 151 -8.00 -2.42 -1.42
CA ASP A 151 -8.42 -3.66 -2.08
C ASP A 151 -9.63 -4.26 -1.36
N ARG A 152 -10.55 -4.82 -2.15
CA ARG A 152 -11.79 -5.43 -1.66
C ARG A 152 -12.01 -6.79 -2.30
N PRO A 153 -11.21 -7.82 -1.95
CA PRO A 153 -11.40 -9.16 -2.49
C PRO A 153 -12.84 -9.61 -2.28
N PHE A 154 -13.43 -10.12 -3.34
CA PHE A 154 -14.81 -10.58 -3.36
C PHE A 154 -14.86 -11.94 -4.02
N SER A 155 -15.57 -12.87 -3.40
CA SER A 155 -15.81 -14.20 -3.93
C SER A 155 -17.28 -14.58 -3.75
N ASP A 156 -17.93 -14.98 -4.82
CA ASP A 156 -19.22 -15.64 -4.81
C ASP A 156 -19.03 -17.13 -5.09
N PHE A 157 -19.49 -17.96 -4.17
CA PHE A 157 -19.38 -19.41 -4.28
C PHE A 157 -20.61 -20.11 -3.74
N ARG A 158 -20.85 -21.32 -4.22
CA ARG A 158 -21.92 -22.20 -3.74
C ARG A 158 -21.29 -23.42 -3.09
N VAL A 159 -21.86 -23.83 -1.97
CA VAL A 159 -21.47 -25.05 -1.26
C VAL A 159 -22.64 -26.03 -1.30
N SER A 160 -22.36 -27.28 -1.62
CA SER A 160 -23.30 -28.39 -1.45
C SER A 160 -22.64 -29.54 -0.70
N VAL A 161 -23.44 -30.25 0.09
CA VAL A 161 -23.02 -31.44 0.82
C VAL A 161 -24.02 -32.54 0.50
N GLN A 162 -23.51 -33.65 0.00
CA GLN A 162 -24.29 -34.85 -0.28
C GLN A 162 -23.60 -36.05 0.36
N ASP A 163 -24.36 -37.09 0.65
CA ASP A 163 -23.78 -38.40 0.88
C ASP A 163 -23.24 -38.97 -0.45
N ASP A 164 -22.02 -39.50 -0.43
CA ASP A 164 -21.28 -39.94 -1.64
C ASP A 164 -21.84 -41.25 -2.22
N GLU A 165 -22.52 -42.08 -1.41
CA GLU A 165 -23.08 -43.36 -1.85
C GLU A 165 -24.53 -43.23 -2.34
N THR A 166 -25.36 -42.48 -1.60
CA THR A 166 -26.80 -42.33 -1.82
C THR A 166 -27.14 -41.11 -2.67
N GLY A 167 -26.29 -40.08 -2.66
CA GLY A 167 -26.55 -38.79 -3.31
C GLY A 167 -27.62 -37.95 -2.60
N GLU A 168 -28.01 -38.29 -1.37
CA GLU A 168 -28.96 -37.50 -0.59
C GLU A 168 -28.30 -36.22 -0.05
N ASN A 169 -29.06 -35.11 0.00
CA ASN A 169 -28.55 -33.84 0.53
C ASN A 169 -28.44 -33.92 2.05
N VAL A 170 -27.28 -33.53 2.57
CA VAL A 170 -27.00 -33.51 4.00
C VAL A 170 -27.18 -32.08 4.53
N PRO A 171 -28.05 -31.84 5.54
CA PRO A 171 -28.18 -30.52 6.16
C PRO A 171 -26.88 -30.07 6.81
N PHE A 172 -26.47 -28.82 6.58
CA PHE A 172 -25.23 -28.30 7.14
C PHE A 172 -25.32 -26.83 7.58
N GLU A 173 -24.57 -26.48 8.61
CA GLU A 173 -24.31 -25.12 9.08
C GLU A 173 -22.93 -24.68 8.60
N LEU A 174 -22.80 -23.46 8.09
CA LEU A 174 -21.51 -22.91 7.69
C LEU A 174 -20.96 -21.96 8.76
N THR A 175 -19.78 -22.27 9.29
CA THR A 175 -19.01 -21.37 10.16
C THR A 175 -17.75 -20.93 9.44
N ILE A 176 -17.47 -19.62 9.40
CA ILE A 176 -16.32 -19.06 8.69
C ILE A 176 -15.38 -18.38 9.69
N GLU A 177 -14.12 -18.79 9.65
CA GLU A 177 -13.01 -18.18 10.36
C GLU A 177 -12.00 -17.59 9.39
N ASN A 178 -11.31 -16.53 9.80
CA ASN A 178 -10.32 -15.86 9.00
C ASN A 178 -8.98 -15.80 9.75
N SER A 179 -8.00 -16.49 9.20
CA SER A 179 -6.59 -16.41 9.58
C SER A 179 -5.72 -15.70 8.53
N ALA A 180 -6.30 -15.32 7.39
CA ALA A 180 -5.63 -14.62 6.32
C ALA A 180 -5.41 -13.14 6.68
N ARG A 181 -4.35 -12.85 7.43
CA ARG A 181 -3.92 -11.47 7.69
C ARG A 181 -3.26 -10.89 6.43
N PRO A 182 -3.49 -9.61 6.09
CA PRO A 182 -4.13 -8.53 6.86
C PRO A 182 -5.63 -8.32 6.55
N TRP A 183 -6.34 -9.35 6.10
CA TRP A 183 -7.72 -9.20 5.64
C TRP A 183 -8.69 -9.25 6.81
N VAL A 184 -9.74 -8.43 6.73
CA VAL A 184 -10.97 -8.54 7.49
C VAL A 184 -12.03 -9.01 6.50
N MET A 185 -12.82 -9.99 6.89
CA MET A 185 -13.83 -10.59 6.02
C MET A 185 -15.21 -10.50 6.67
N SER A 186 -16.23 -10.49 5.83
CA SER A 186 -17.64 -10.64 6.19
C SER A 186 -18.29 -11.56 5.18
N ALA A 187 -19.16 -12.45 5.63
CA ALA A 187 -19.87 -13.36 4.76
C ALA A 187 -21.37 -13.08 4.79
N THR A 188 -22.04 -13.30 3.66
CA THR A 188 -23.48 -13.25 3.53
C THR A 188 -23.95 -14.57 2.93
N LEU A 189 -24.89 -15.23 3.59
CA LEU A 189 -25.57 -16.42 3.10
C LEU A 189 -26.80 -15.99 2.31
N GLY A 190 -27.01 -16.58 1.14
CA GLY A 190 -28.28 -16.47 0.42
C GLY A 190 -29.22 -17.64 0.76
N GLU A 191 -30.39 -17.65 0.12
CA GLU A 191 -31.36 -18.72 0.28
C GLU A 191 -30.87 -20.00 -0.40
N VAL A 192 -31.07 -21.15 0.28
CA VAL A 192 -30.76 -22.46 -0.29
C VAL A 192 -31.57 -22.64 -1.58
N THR A 193 -30.87 -22.99 -2.64
CA THR A 193 -31.46 -23.27 -3.94
C THR A 193 -31.19 -24.71 -4.33
N THR A 194 -32.24 -25.43 -4.69
CA THR A 194 -32.11 -26.81 -5.20
C THR A 194 -31.97 -26.77 -6.73
N GLU A 195 -30.81 -27.16 -7.24
CA GLU A 195 -30.55 -27.28 -8.68
C GLU A 195 -30.26 -28.74 -9.03
N ASN A 196 -31.01 -29.32 -9.97
CA ASN A 196 -30.91 -30.74 -10.36
C ASN A 196 -31.04 -31.74 -9.19
N GLY A 197 -31.76 -31.38 -8.13
CA GLY A 197 -31.93 -32.21 -6.93
C GLY A 197 -30.84 -32.01 -5.86
N ILE A 198 -29.85 -31.15 -6.14
CA ILE A 198 -28.75 -30.84 -5.22
C ILE A 198 -29.06 -29.52 -4.51
N ASP A 199 -29.07 -29.55 -3.17
CA ASP A 199 -29.21 -28.34 -2.37
C ASP A 199 -27.88 -27.58 -2.34
N THR A 200 -27.92 -26.33 -2.79
CA THR A 200 -26.77 -25.44 -2.85
C THR A 200 -27.00 -24.22 -1.99
N LEU A 201 -26.05 -23.93 -1.10
CA LEU A 201 -26.01 -22.72 -0.30
C LEU A 201 -25.13 -21.67 -1.00
N PRO A 202 -25.69 -20.60 -1.54
CA PRO A 202 -24.89 -19.48 -2.05
C PRO A 202 -24.28 -18.69 -0.89
N VAL A 203 -23.00 -18.41 -1.00
CA VAL A 203 -22.20 -17.70 0.00
C VAL A 203 -21.42 -16.61 -0.71
N THR A 204 -21.64 -15.38 -0.27
CA THR A 204 -20.89 -14.21 -0.72
C THR A 204 -19.89 -13.81 0.35
N LEU A 205 -18.60 -13.77 0.00
CA LEU A 205 -17.52 -13.36 0.88
C LEU A 205 -16.95 -12.03 0.42
N ASP A 206 -17.07 -11.02 1.29
CA ASP A 206 -16.51 -9.68 1.10
C ASP A 206 -15.33 -9.50 2.05
N GLY A 207 -14.17 -9.13 1.51
CA GLY A 207 -12.98 -8.80 2.28
C GLY A 207 -12.54 -7.35 2.11
N ASN A 208 -11.84 -6.82 3.12
CA ASN A 208 -11.13 -5.54 3.05
C ASN A 208 -9.85 -5.60 3.88
N ARG A 209 -8.86 -4.74 3.56
CA ARG A 209 -7.67 -4.62 4.41
C ARG A 209 -8.03 -4.06 5.79
N ASP A 210 -7.33 -4.54 6.81
CA ASP A 210 -7.42 -3.97 8.15
C ASP A 210 -6.94 -2.50 8.17
N ALA A 211 -7.50 -1.72 9.08
CA ALA A 211 -7.23 -0.29 9.18
C ALA A 211 -5.75 0.00 9.45
N LEU A 212 -5.05 -0.90 10.16
CA LEU A 212 -3.62 -0.79 10.42
C LEU A 212 -2.83 -0.83 9.11
N SER A 213 -3.03 -1.86 8.28
CA SER A 213 -2.27 -1.98 7.03
C SER A 213 -2.49 -0.78 6.12
N VAL A 214 -3.74 -0.33 5.98
CA VAL A 214 -4.05 0.88 5.19
C VAL A 214 -3.32 2.11 5.76
N THR A 215 -3.37 2.30 7.09
CA THR A 215 -2.74 3.48 7.72
C THR A 215 -1.22 3.45 7.62
N LEU A 216 -0.61 2.27 7.78
CA LEU A 216 0.82 2.05 7.64
C LEU A 216 1.26 2.38 6.21
N VAL A 217 0.52 1.94 5.19
CA VAL A 217 0.82 2.27 3.79
C VAL A 217 0.73 3.79 3.58
N VAL A 218 -0.36 4.43 3.99
CA VAL A 218 -0.52 5.89 3.86
C VAL A 218 0.60 6.66 4.57
N PHE A 219 1.01 6.21 5.77
CA PHE A 219 2.14 6.78 6.50
C PHE A 219 3.46 6.65 5.72
N TYR A 220 3.75 5.48 5.14
CA TYR A 220 4.94 5.29 4.30
C TYR A 220 4.89 6.17 3.05
N LEU A 221 3.75 6.26 2.36
CA LEU A 221 3.59 7.15 1.20
C LEU A 221 3.91 8.60 1.58
N LEU A 222 3.40 9.06 2.72
CA LEU A 222 3.64 10.41 3.23
C LEU A 222 5.11 10.62 3.64
N ALA A 223 5.72 9.65 4.31
CA ALA A 223 7.13 9.71 4.69
C ALA A 223 8.03 9.82 3.45
N ILE A 224 7.80 8.99 2.44
CA ILE A 224 8.56 9.03 1.19
C ILE A 224 8.35 10.39 0.51
N LEU A 225 7.12 10.86 0.36
CA LEU A 225 6.81 12.17 -0.22
C LEU A 225 7.52 13.33 0.50
N LEU A 226 7.54 13.31 1.84
CA LEU A 226 8.24 14.33 2.62
C LEU A 226 9.76 14.25 2.44
N THR A 227 10.33 13.04 2.41
CA THR A 227 11.76 12.85 2.19
C THR A 227 12.19 13.30 0.79
N THR A 228 11.40 13.02 -0.24
CA THR A 228 11.67 13.50 -1.61
C THR A 228 11.49 14.99 -1.73
N LEU A 229 10.50 15.59 -1.08
CA LEU A 229 10.37 17.05 -1.00
C LEU A 229 11.59 17.69 -0.30
N MET A 230 12.04 17.11 0.81
CA MET A 230 13.24 17.59 1.52
C MET A 230 14.50 17.45 0.67
N ALA A 231 14.65 16.34 -0.04
CA ALA A 231 15.73 16.15 -1.00
C ALA A 231 15.70 17.21 -2.11
N VAL A 232 14.54 17.45 -2.71
CA VAL A 232 14.31 18.50 -3.73
C VAL A 232 14.71 19.88 -3.20
N VAL A 233 14.26 20.24 -1.99
CA VAL A 233 14.60 21.52 -1.36
C VAL A 233 16.10 21.63 -1.05
N THR A 234 16.72 20.53 -0.63
CA THR A 234 18.13 20.48 -0.23
C THR A 234 19.04 20.59 -1.46
N ILE A 235 18.74 19.82 -2.50
CA ILE A 235 19.42 19.88 -3.81
C ILE A 235 19.21 21.27 -4.43
N GLY A 236 17.98 21.76 -4.48
CA GLY A 236 17.67 23.11 -4.96
C GLY A 236 18.47 24.18 -4.21
N SER A 237 18.49 24.12 -2.88
CA SER A 237 19.25 25.06 -2.04
C SER A 237 20.77 24.96 -2.24
N ALA A 238 21.32 23.76 -2.37
CA ALA A 238 22.73 23.51 -2.63
C ALA A 238 23.16 24.04 -4.01
N LEU A 239 22.30 23.88 -5.02
CA LEU A 239 22.49 24.42 -6.37
C LEU A 239 22.40 25.95 -6.40
N LEU A 240 21.41 26.55 -5.73
CA LEU A 240 21.28 28.00 -5.58
C LEU A 240 22.49 28.61 -4.86
N LYS A 241 23.05 27.90 -3.87
CA LYS A 241 24.24 28.33 -3.11
C LYS A 241 25.57 27.89 -3.73
N LYS A 242 25.56 27.19 -4.87
CA LYS A 242 26.75 26.63 -5.57
C LYS A 242 27.66 25.76 -4.68
N LYS A 243 27.11 25.11 -3.66
CA LYS A 243 27.85 24.20 -2.78
C LYS A 243 27.06 22.90 -2.66
N LEU A 244 27.32 21.97 -3.56
CA LEU A 244 26.86 20.60 -3.43
C LEU A 244 27.81 19.88 -2.48
N GLU A 245 27.34 19.66 -1.26
CA GLU A 245 28.06 18.84 -0.29
C GLU A 245 27.94 17.37 -0.71
N PHE A 246 29.09 16.70 -0.86
CA PHE A 246 29.19 15.30 -1.27
C PHE A 246 28.35 14.37 -0.37
N SER A 247 28.18 14.76 0.90
CA SER A 247 27.32 14.07 1.87
C SER A 247 25.86 13.97 1.43
N ASN A 248 25.32 14.99 0.76
CA ASN A 248 23.90 14.98 0.32
C ASN A 248 23.68 14.02 -0.84
N VAL A 249 24.67 13.86 -1.71
CA VAL A 249 24.60 12.92 -2.86
C VAL A 249 24.64 11.48 -2.35
N ILE A 250 25.54 11.17 -1.41
CA ILE A 250 25.66 9.84 -0.81
C ILE A 250 24.35 9.44 -0.12
N TRP A 251 23.73 10.36 0.63
CA TRP A 251 22.47 10.07 1.33
C TRP A 251 21.32 9.82 0.35
N LEU A 252 21.24 10.58 -0.74
CA LEU A 252 20.24 10.38 -1.79
C LEU A 252 20.42 9.02 -2.49
N SER A 253 21.65 8.65 -2.83
CA SER A 253 21.98 7.38 -3.47
C SER A 253 21.69 6.18 -2.56
N ALA A 254 22.04 6.27 -1.27
CA ALA A 254 21.74 5.23 -0.29
C ALA A 254 20.21 5.04 -0.12
N THR A 255 19.46 6.14 -0.12
CA THR A 255 17.99 6.08 -0.04
C THR A 255 17.40 5.45 -1.30
N MET A 256 17.88 5.81 -2.50
CA MET A 256 17.48 5.18 -3.77
C MET A 256 17.74 3.66 -3.77
N LEU A 257 18.87 3.22 -3.24
CA LEU A 257 19.23 1.80 -3.16
C LEU A 257 18.40 1.03 -2.11
N SER A 258 17.85 1.72 -1.11
CA SER A 258 17.04 1.11 -0.05
C SER A 258 15.60 0.83 -0.50
N PHE A 259 15.09 1.47 -1.54
CA PHE A 259 13.70 1.31 -1.99
C PHE A 259 13.36 -0.11 -2.49
N PRO A 260 14.21 -0.80 -3.29
CA PRO A 260 13.95 -2.19 -3.68
C PRO A 260 13.91 -3.15 -2.49
N ALA A 261 14.82 -2.98 -1.52
CA ALA A 261 14.83 -3.80 -0.31
C ALA A 261 13.57 -3.56 0.55
N LEU A 262 13.15 -2.30 0.66
CA LEU A 262 11.90 -1.93 1.35
C LEU A 262 10.68 -2.51 0.63
N ARG A 263 10.66 -2.49 -0.71
CA ARG A 263 9.60 -3.07 -1.55
C ARG A 263 9.45 -4.58 -1.35
N SER A 264 10.56 -5.31 -1.27
CA SER A 264 10.57 -6.76 -1.07
C SER A 264 10.24 -7.19 0.35
N ALA A 265 10.33 -6.28 1.33
CA ALA A 265 10.03 -6.55 2.74
C ALA A 265 8.56 -6.30 3.11
N MET A 266 7.71 -5.87 2.17
CA MET A 266 6.31 -5.56 2.47
C MET A 266 5.45 -6.85 2.49
N PRO A 267 4.61 -7.04 3.52
CA PRO A 267 3.82 -8.25 3.70
C PRO A 267 2.69 -8.33 2.67
N GLY A 268 2.80 -9.23 1.67
CA GLY A 268 1.89 -9.32 0.52
C GLY A 268 2.47 -8.81 -0.80
N ALA A 269 3.80 -8.77 -0.96
CA ALA A 269 4.44 -8.67 -2.29
C ALA A 269 4.15 -9.96 -3.09
N PRO A 270 3.78 -9.90 -4.39
CA PRO A 270 4.10 -8.86 -5.38
C PRO A 270 3.28 -7.55 -5.46
N PRO A 271 1.96 -7.48 -5.17
CA PRO A 271 1.13 -6.32 -5.52
C PRO A 271 1.41 -5.03 -4.71
N ILE A 272 1.87 -5.16 -3.46
CA ILE A 272 2.15 -4.01 -2.61
C ILE A 272 3.29 -3.14 -3.16
N GLY A 273 4.32 -3.79 -3.68
CA GLY A 273 5.50 -3.12 -4.19
C GLY A 273 5.25 -2.37 -5.51
N THR A 274 4.41 -2.91 -6.39
CA THR A 274 4.07 -2.29 -7.69
C THR A 274 3.15 -1.09 -7.54
N ALA A 275 2.17 -1.13 -6.64
CA ALA A 275 1.27 0.01 -6.42
C ALA A 275 2.01 1.22 -5.81
N LEU A 276 2.93 0.95 -4.88
CA LEU A 276 3.81 1.99 -4.31
C LEU A 276 4.72 2.63 -5.36
N ASP A 277 5.17 1.85 -6.35
CA ASP A 277 5.93 2.41 -7.46
C ASP A 277 5.12 3.44 -8.23
N PHE A 278 3.87 3.11 -8.59
CA PHE A 278 3.03 3.98 -9.39
C PHE A 278 2.61 5.26 -8.64
N ILE A 279 2.25 5.14 -7.36
CA ILE A 279 1.72 6.27 -6.59
C ILE A 279 2.83 7.19 -6.09
N VAL A 280 4.02 6.64 -5.78
CA VAL A 280 5.07 7.40 -5.11
C VAL A 280 6.39 7.34 -5.84
N LEU A 281 6.90 6.17 -6.20
CA LEU A 281 8.23 6.08 -6.79
C LEU A 281 8.30 6.81 -8.14
N PHE A 282 7.36 6.58 -9.05
CA PHE A 282 7.35 7.19 -10.38
C PHE A 282 7.14 8.70 -10.33
N PRO A 283 6.16 9.26 -9.57
CA PRO A 283 6.08 10.71 -9.41
C PRO A 283 7.35 11.31 -8.80
N CYS A 284 7.96 10.65 -7.82
CA CYS A 284 9.21 11.11 -7.22
C CYS A 284 10.38 11.07 -8.22
N ILE A 285 10.52 10.00 -9.01
CA ILE A 285 11.53 9.90 -10.07
C ILE A 285 11.27 10.96 -11.14
N CYS A 286 10.02 11.20 -11.54
CA CYS A 286 9.66 12.25 -12.49
C CYS A 286 10.03 13.64 -11.99
N ILE A 287 9.78 13.94 -10.71
CA ILE A 287 10.16 15.23 -10.09
C ILE A 287 11.69 15.37 -10.05
N VAL A 288 12.41 14.31 -9.65
CA VAL A 288 13.88 14.32 -9.63
C VAL A 288 14.46 14.47 -11.04
N ALA A 289 13.93 13.74 -12.02
CA ALA A 289 14.32 13.84 -13.42
C ALA A 289 14.03 15.23 -13.99
N ALA A 290 12.85 15.81 -13.73
CA ALA A 290 12.51 17.16 -14.15
C ALA A 290 13.46 18.21 -13.54
N MET A 291 13.82 18.06 -12.26
CA MET A 291 14.83 18.92 -11.63
C MET A 291 16.21 18.77 -12.27
N LEU A 292 16.65 17.53 -12.57
CA LEU A 292 17.93 17.29 -13.23
C LEU A 292 17.97 17.87 -14.65
N VAL A 293 16.90 17.69 -15.43
CA VAL A 293 16.78 18.25 -16.79
C VAL A 293 16.76 19.77 -16.74
N TRP A 294 15.97 20.38 -15.86
CA TRP A 294 15.93 21.82 -15.68
C TRP A 294 17.31 22.38 -15.28
N THR A 295 17.98 21.71 -14.33
CA THR A 295 19.31 22.11 -13.86
C THR A 295 20.35 21.97 -14.95
N GLY A 296 20.34 20.86 -15.69
CA GLY A 296 21.23 20.62 -16.83
C GLY A 296 21.02 21.65 -17.93
N ALA A 297 19.78 21.95 -18.30
CA ALA A 297 19.45 22.97 -19.28
C ALA A 297 19.89 24.37 -18.83
N HIS A 298 19.66 24.73 -17.56
CA HIS A 298 20.08 26.01 -17.00
C HIS A 298 21.62 26.15 -16.95
N LEU A 299 22.35 25.08 -16.61
CA LEU A 299 23.81 25.07 -16.63
C LEU A 299 24.36 25.21 -18.05
N LEU A 300 23.83 24.43 -19.00
CA LEU A 300 24.22 24.49 -20.42
C LEU A 300 23.93 25.87 -21.03
N TRP A 301 22.78 26.46 -20.73
CA TRP A 301 22.46 27.83 -21.18
C TRP A 301 23.44 28.84 -20.59
N ARG A 302 23.80 28.70 -19.30
CA ARG A 302 24.73 29.62 -18.64
C ARG A 302 26.14 29.50 -19.21
N GLU A 303 26.64 28.29 -19.42
CA GLU A 303 27.95 28.05 -20.02
C GLU A 303 27.98 28.49 -21.49
N SER A 304 26.92 28.21 -22.26
CA SER A 304 26.73 28.74 -23.61
C SER A 304 26.83 30.27 -23.65
N LYS A 305 26.19 30.97 -22.70
CA LYS A 305 26.20 32.44 -22.64
C LYS A 305 27.56 33.00 -22.25
N ILE A 306 28.29 32.30 -21.36
CA ILE A 306 29.64 32.70 -20.94
C ILE A 306 30.64 32.47 -22.08
N LEU A 307 30.55 31.35 -22.80
CA LEU A 307 31.42 31.04 -23.94
C LEU A 307 31.19 32.02 -25.10
N ARG A 308 29.92 32.31 -25.43
CA ARG A 308 29.58 33.34 -26.43
C ARG A 308 30.07 34.75 -26.04
N GLY A 309 30.04 35.09 -24.75
CA GLY A 309 30.54 36.38 -24.30
C GLY A 309 32.06 36.52 -24.48
N ARG A 310 32.81 35.45 -24.20
CA ARG A 310 34.27 35.43 -24.37
C ARG A 310 34.69 35.49 -25.84
N GLU A 311 33.97 34.80 -26.71
CA GLU A 311 34.24 34.80 -28.15
C GLU A 311 34.05 36.20 -28.76
N LEU A 312 33.02 36.95 -28.31
CA LEU A 312 32.80 38.34 -28.71
C LEU A 312 33.88 39.31 -28.16
N ASP A 313 34.27 39.15 -26.90
CA ASP A 313 35.34 39.97 -26.30
C ASP A 313 36.70 39.72 -26.98
N ASP A 314 36.99 38.48 -27.36
CA ASP A 314 38.22 38.10 -28.09
C ASP A 314 38.22 38.66 -29.53
N ASP A 315 37.07 38.67 -30.22
CA ASP A 315 36.91 39.26 -31.55
C ASP A 315 37.08 40.80 -31.54
N ASP A 316 36.51 41.48 -30.54
CA ASP A 316 36.64 42.93 -30.36
C ASP A 316 38.10 43.32 -30.00
N ALA A 317 38.76 42.51 -29.18
CA ALA A 317 40.19 42.67 -28.87
C ALA A 317 41.07 42.49 -30.12
N ALA A 318 40.78 41.49 -30.96
CA ALA A 318 41.50 41.28 -32.22
C ALA A 318 41.27 42.44 -33.22
N ALA A 319 40.05 42.95 -33.32
CA ALA A 319 39.72 44.08 -34.20
C ALA A 319 40.42 45.39 -33.76
N SER A 320 40.46 45.67 -32.46
CA SER A 320 41.15 46.85 -31.92
C SER A 320 42.67 46.79 -32.10
N ALA A 321 43.27 45.60 -31.96
CA ALA A 321 44.70 45.39 -32.22
C ALA A 321 45.06 45.58 -33.71
N ALA A 322 44.21 45.11 -34.62
CA ALA A 322 44.39 45.32 -36.06
C ALA A 322 44.27 46.81 -36.45
N ALA A 323 43.32 47.54 -35.85
CA ALA A 323 43.15 48.97 -36.08
C ALA A 323 44.35 49.80 -35.53
N GLY A 324 44.91 49.40 -34.39
CA GLY A 324 46.10 50.04 -33.82
C GLY A 324 47.36 49.83 -34.65
N ALA A 325 47.54 48.64 -35.25
CA ALA A 325 48.67 48.35 -36.13
C ALA A 325 48.60 49.11 -37.46
N ALA A 326 47.41 49.28 -38.02
CA ALA A 326 47.20 50.07 -39.25
C ALA A 326 47.48 51.58 -39.04
N ALA A 327 47.29 52.10 -37.82
CA ALA A 327 47.53 53.50 -37.50
C ALA A 327 49.01 53.82 -37.18
N SER A 328 49.87 52.81 -37.03
CA SER A 328 51.31 52.98 -36.78
C SER A 328 52.20 52.88 -38.03
N ASP A 329 51.63 52.48 -39.17
CA ASP A 329 52.33 52.33 -40.46
C ASP A 329 52.11 53.52 -41.43
N ASP A 330 51.38 54.57 -41.01
CA ASP A 330 51.26 55.88 -41.68
C ASP A 330 52.10 56.95 -40.95
#